data_AF-A0A2V4CXD7-F1
#
_entry.id   AF-A0A2V4CXD7-F1
#
_cell.length_a   1.000
_cell.length_b   1.000
_cell.length_c   1.000
_cell.angle_alpha   90.00
_cell.angle_beta   90.00
_cell.angle_gamma   90.00
#
_symmetry.space_group_name_H-M   'P 1'
#
loop_
_entity.id
_entity.type
_entity.pdbx_description
1 polymer ?
#
loop_
_entity_poly.entity_id
_entity_poly.type
_entity_poly.pdbx_seq_one_letter_code
_entity_poly.pdbx_strand_id
1 'polypeptide(L)' 'MTGQLEFDWEHEPSFARHASRRVMLAFFDWLGEHGVAKRSIPMPDHTSRQWLVFLYQTVDRPALEAWEPPEFEEE' A
#
# COMPACT_ATOMS: atom_id res chain seq x y z
N MET A 1 -7.27 -5.28 -14.86
CA MET A 1 -6.01 -4.51 -14.82
C MET A 1 -5.61 -4.35 -13.36
N THR A 2 -4.70 -5.19 -12.89
CA THR A 2 -4.07 -5.07 -11.56
C THR A 2 -2.97 -4.02 -11.70
N GLY A 3 -3.28 -2.77 -11.38
CA GLY A 3 -2.29 -1.70 -11.35
C GLY A 3 -1.23 -1.96 -10.28
N GLN A 4 -0.03 -1.42 -10.47
CA GLN A 4 1.00 -1.38 -9.44
C GLN A 4 0.60 -0.38 -8.34
N LEU A 5 1.14 -0.53 -7.13
CA LEU A 5 1.00 0.48 -6.08
C LEU A 5 1.60 1.82 -6.56
N GLU A 6 0.91 2.91 -6.26
CA GLU A 6 1.46 4.25 -6.40
C GLU A 6 2.01 4.69 -5.04
N PHE A 7 3.20 5.29 -5.02
CA PHE A 7 3.83 5.79 -3.79
C PHE A 7 4.01 7.30 -3.85
N ASP A 8 3.71 7.96 -2.73
CA ASP A 8 4.09 9.35 -2.50
C ASP A 8 5.09 9.39 -1.35
N TRP A 9 6.36 9.54 -1.72
CA TRP A 9 7.48 9.61 -0.79
C TRP A 9 7.79 11.02 -0.31
N GLU A 10 7.23 12.05 -0.96
CA GLU A 10 7.44 13.46 -0.62
C GLU A 10 6.42 13.95 0.41
N HIS A 11 5.24 13.32 0.46
CA HIS A 11 4.27 13.55 1.52
C HIS A 11 4.79 13.11 2.90
N GLU A 12 4.45 13.87 3.96
CA GLU A 12 4.75 13.51 5.34
C GLU A 12 3.45 13.31 6.15
N PRO A 13 3.16 12.09 6.63
CA PRO A 13 3.90 10.83 6.45
C PRO A 13 3.72 10.27 5.03
N SER A 14 4.71 9.53 4.51
CA SER A 14 4.61 8.93 3.18
C SER A 14 3.50 7.89 3.10
N PHE A 15 2.98 7.64 1.90
CA PHE A 15 1.92 6.65 1.72
C PHE A 15 2.05 5.87 0.42
N ALA A 16 1.43 4.70 0.41
CA ALA A 16 1.13 3.93 -0.79
C ALA A 16 -0.38 3.98 -1.06
N ARG A 17 -0.78 3.94 -2.33
CA ARG A 17 -2.18 3.93 -2.72
C ARG A 17 -2.48 3.02 -3.91
N HIS A 18 -3.72 2.54 -3.96
CA HIS A 18 -4.21 1.70 -5.05
C HIS A 18 -5.74 1.74 -5.12
N ALA A 19 -6.31 1.59 -6.32
CA ALA A 19 -7.76 1.63 -6.51
C ALA A 19 -8.50 0.43 -5.87
N SER A 20 -7.86 -0.75 -5.81
CA SER A 20 -8.43 -1.95 -5.22
C SER A 20 -8.14 -2.06 -3.73
N ARG A 21 -9.20 -2.19 -2.92
CA ARG A 21 -9.13 -2.50 -1.49
C ARG A 21 -8.40 -3.82 -1.22
N ARG A 22 -8.64 -4.85 -2.05
CA ARG A 22 -8.03 -6.19 -1.88
C ARG A 22 -6.50 -6.12 -1.99
N VAL A 23 -6.01 -5.38 -2.99
CA VAL A 23 -4.57 -5.12 -3.15
C VAL A 23 -4.00 -4.39 -1.95
N MET A 24 -4.68 -3.35 -1.46
CA MET A 24 -4.19 -2.58 -0.32
C MET A 24 -4.18 -3.38 0.99
N LEU A 25 -5.13 -4.30 1.18
CA LEU A 25 -5.12 -5.25 2.30
C LEU A 25 -3.94 -6.23 2.19
N ALA A 26 -3.73 -6.83 1.02
CA ALA A 26 -2.59 -7.72 0.80
C ALA A 26 -1.26 -7.01 1.05
N PHE A 27 -1.13 -5.76 0.59
CA PHE A 27 0.05 -4.94 0.87
C PHE A 27 0.21 -4.64 2.36
N PHE A 28 -0.88 -4.31 3.06
CA PHE A 28 -0.87 -4.07 4.50
C PHE A 28 -0.40 -5.29 5.31
N ASP A 29 -0.81 -6.49 4.90
CA ASP A 29 -0.37 -7.75 5.53
C ASP A 29 1.11 -8.00 5.26
N TRP A 30 1.53 -7.90 3.98
CA TRP A 30 2.93 -8.05 3.57
C TRP A 30 3.87 -7.09 4.32
N LEU A 31 3.48 -5.81 4.46
CA LEU A 31 4.22 -4.82 5.25
C LEU A 31 4.45 -5.28 6.70
N GLY A 32 3.46 -5.93 7.30
CA GLY A 32 3.57 -6.48 8.66
C GLY A 32 4.58 -7.62 8.74
N GLU A 33 4.52 -8.55 7.79
CA GLU A 33 5.45 -9.68 7.68
C GLU A 33 6.89 -9.21 7.45
N HIS A 34 7.08 -8.06 6.81
CA HIS A 34 8.38 -7.45 6.49
C HIS A 34 8.83 -6.40 7.53
N GLY A 35 8.22 -6.38 8.72
CA GLY A 35 8.70 -5.58 9.86
C GLY A 35 8.30 -4.11 9.85
N VAL A 36 7.39 -3.69 8.96
CA VAL A 36 6.85 -2.31 8.93
C VAL A 36 5.70 -2.20 9.92
N ALA A 37 6.00 -2.21 11.22
CA ALA A 37 5.01 -2.24 12.28
C ALA A 37 4.20 -0.93 12.42
N LYS A 38 4.82 0.23 12.14
CA LYS A 38 4.20 1.56 12.26
C LYS A 38 3.62 2.00 10.93
N ARG A 39 2.40 1.54 10.65
CA ARG A 39 1.63 1.86 9.44
C ARG A 39 0.15 2.05 9.77
N SER A 40 -0.57 2.82 8.96
CA SER A 40 -2.03 2.89 9.10
C SER A 40 -2.67 1.60 8.61
N ILE A 41 -3.90 1.34 9.05
CA ILE A 41 -4.77 0.41 8.32
C ILE A 41 -5.09 0.98 6.93
N PRO A 42 -5.50 0.14 5.96
CA PRO A 42 -6.04 0.63 4.69
C PRO A 42 -7.26 1.53 4.89
N MET A 43 -7.19 2.75 4.38
CA MET A 43 -8.26 3.74 4.48
C MET A 43 -8.74 4.19 3.10
N PRO A 44 -10.04 4.48 2.91
CA PRO A 44 -10.51 5.07 1.67
C PRO A 44 -10.07 6.53 1.58
N ASP A 45 -9.53 6.93 0.44
CA ASP A 45 -9.38 8.34 0.05
C ASP A 45 -10.63 8.81 -0.69
N HIS A 46 -11.36 9.72 -0.07
CA HIS A 46 -12.57 10.27 -0.65
C HIS A 46 -12.32 11.22 -1.83
N THR A 47 -11.09 11.74 -1.97
CA THR A 47 -10.71 12.65 -3.06
C THR A 47 -10.37 11.87 -4.32
N SER A 48 -9.44 10.92 -4.22
CA SER A 48 -9.00 10.11 -5.36
C SER A 48 -9.88 8.88 -5.63
N ARG A 49 -10.78 8.53 -4.70
CA ARG A 49 -11.56 7.27 -4.72
C ARG A 49 -10.69 6.01 -4.72
N GLN A 50 -9.49 6.11 -4.14
CA GLN A 50 -8.57 4.98 -3.97
C GLN A 50 -8.50 4.56 -2.50
N TRP A 51 -7.66 3.57 -2.21
CA TRP A 51 -7.29 3.14 -0.86
C TRP A 51 -5.84 3.53 -0.58
N LEU A 52 -5.56 3.93 0.66
CA LEU A 52 -4.26 4.42 1.11
C LEU A 52 -3.76 3.63 2.33
N VAL A 53 -2.44 3.47 2.45
CA VAL A 53 -1.75 3.12 3.69
C VAL A 53 -0.63 4.12 3.93
N PHE A 54 -0.64 4.80 5.08
CA PHE A 54 0.45 5.67 5.53
C PHE A 54 1.55 4.87 6.23
N LEU A 55 2.79 5.29 6.02
CA LEU A 55 3.99 4.70 6.59
C LEU A 55 4.60 5.68 7.60
N TYR A 56 4.53 5.35 8.89
CA TYR A 56 4.98 6.22 9.98
C TYR A 56 6.41 5.89 10.45
N GLN A 57 7.16 5.15 9.65
CA GLN A 57 8.55 4.78 9.91
C GLN A 57 9.35 4.76 8.62
N THR A 58 10.68 4.75 8.76
CA THR A 58 11.58 4.48 7.64
C THR A 58 11.35 3.06 7.11
N VAL A 59 11.34 2.93 5.78
CA VAL A 59 11.13 1.70 5.03
C VAL A 59 12.16 1.59 3.90
N ASP A 60 12.40 0.38 3.43
CA ASP A 60 13.21 0.10 2.24
C ASP A 60 12.39 0.37 0.97
N ARG A 61 12.54 1.57 0.38
CA ARG A 61 11.71 1.99 -0.78
C ARG A 61 11.87 1.04 -1.98
N PRO A 62 13.08 0.65 -2.42
CA PRO A 62 13.26 -0.35 -3.47
C PRO A 62 12.48 -1.65 -3.24
N ALA A 63 12.46 -2.17 -2.00
CA ALA A 63 11.73 -3.40 -1.69
C ALA A 63 10.20 -3.21 -1.82
N LEU A 64 9.68 -2.04 -1.43
CA LEU A 64 8.27 -1.71 -1.55
C LEU A 64 7.86 -1.47 -3.01
N GLU A 65 8.70 -0.80 -3.80
CA GLU A 65 8.44 -0.53 -5.22
C GLU A 65 8.50 -1.79 -6.09
N ALA A 66 9.31 -2.78 -5.68
CA ALA A 66 9.40 -4.09 -6.32
C ALA A 66 8.28 -5.06 -5.91
N TRP A 67 7.42 -4.70 -4.96
CA TRP A 67 6.32 -5.55 -4.54
C TRP A 67 5.26 -5.66 -5.64
N GLU A 68 4.84 -6.89 -5.94
CA GLU A 68 3.77 -7.17 -6.88
C GLU A 68 2.54 -7.70 -6.16
N PRO A 69 1.33 -7.22 -6.53
CA PRO A 69 0.10 -7.72 -5.93
C PRO A 69 -0.11 -9.19 -6.31
N PRO A 70 -0.63 -10.02 -5.38
CA PRO A 70 -0.96 -11.41 -5.71
C PRO A 70 -2.07 -11.46 -6.76
N GLU A 71 -2.11 -12.54 -7.54
CA GLU A 71 -3.25 -12.82 -8.41
C GLU A 71 -4.48 -13.11 -7.56
N PHE A 72 -5.54 -12.35 -7.79
CA PHE A 72 -6.83 -12.57 -7.13
C PHE A 72 -7.74 -13.27 -8.12
N GLU A 73 -8.23 -14.46 -7.78
CA GLU A 73 -9.32 -15.08 -8.52
C GLU A 73 -10.56 -14.17 -8.47
N GLU A 74 -11.18 -13.94 -9.64
CA GLU A 74 -12.48 -13.30 -9.76
C GLU A 74 -13.53 -14.29 -9.24
N GLU A 75 -14.24 -13.93 -8.16
CA GLU A 75 -15.40 -14.68 -7.65
C GLU A 75 -16.64 -14.41 -8.50
#